data_AF-A0A7X3SPU1-F1
#
_entry.id   AF-A0A7X3SPU1-F1
#
_cell.length_a   1.000
_cell.length_b   1.000
_cell.length_c   1.000
_cell.angle_alpha   90.00
_cell.angle_beta   90.00
_cell.angle_gamma   90.00
#
_symmetry.space_group_name_H-M   'P 1'
#
loop_
_entity.id
_entity.type
_entity.pdbx_description
1 polymer ?
#
loop_
_entity_poly.entity_id
_entity_poly.type
_entity_poly.pdbx_seq_one_letter_code
_entity_poly.pdbx_strand_id
1 'polypeptide(L)'
;MPDNQNSIDLSRRLLPGFIPYWRHRLCLSGLTAAGRPHSARFHLIRGRILLSIGQYDQAASDFRHALRLDWRDEQAILWLNKAKRAMQRAVDQTPRAQL
;
A
#
# COMPACT_ATOMS: atom_id res chain seq x y z
N MET A 1 32.83 -59.08 -32.77
CA MET A 1 31.54 -59.38 -33.39
C MET A 1 31.25 -60.86 -33.21
N PRO A 2 30.17 -61.29 -32.55
CA PRO A 2 29.28 -60.47 -31.70
C PRO A 2 29.97 -60.10 -30.37
N ASP A 3 29.44 -60.52 -29.22
CA ASP A 3 29.32 -59.70 -28.00
C ASP A 3 29.22 -60.56 -26.69
N ASN A 4 29.48 -59.96 -25.51
CA ASN A 4 28.96 -60.41 -24.21
C ASN A 4 28.75 -59.21 -23.28
N GLN A 5 27.47 -58.93 -23.00
CA GLN A 5 27.00 -57.77 -22.27
C GLN A 5 26.94 -58.08 -20.76
N ASN A 6 27.88 -57.53 -19.96
CA ASN A 6 27.63 -57.14 -18.55
C ASN A 6 28.93 -56.71 -17.85
N SER A 7 29.17 -55.40 -17.76
CA SER A 7 29.91 -54.76 -16.64
C SER A 7 30.10 -53.25 -16.88
N ILE A 8 29.00 -52.49 -16.96
CA ILE A 8 29.07 -51.06 -16.67
C ILE A 8 28.03 -50.74 -15.59
N ASP A 9 28.55 -50.42 -14.41
CA ASP A 9 27.81 -50.13 -13.20
C ASP A 9 26.88 -48.91 -13.39
N LEU A 10 25.57 -49.15 -13.40
CA LEU A 10 24.52 -48.12 -13.49
C LEU A 10 24.10 -47.57 -12.11
N SER A 11 24.99 -47.62 -11.11
CA SER A 11 24.75 -47.08 -9.75
C SER A 11 24.64 -45.55 -9.68
N ARG A 12 24.98 -44.80 -10.74
CA ARG A 12 24.72 -43.35 -10.84
C ARG A 12 23.63 -43.01 -11.84
N ARG A 13 22.39 -43.11 -11.37
CA ARG A 13 21.22 -42.42 -11.94
C ARG A 13 21.46 -40.90 -11.97
N LEU A 14 22.01 -40.39 -13.07
CA LEU A 14 22.06 -38.97 -13.39
C LEU A 14 20.63 -38.48 -13.66
N LEU A 15 19.96 -37.99 -12.61
CA LEU A 15 18.65 -37.34 -12.74
C LEU A 15 18.81 -36.04 -13.54
N PRO A 16 18.17 -35.89 -14.71
CA PRO A 16 18.21 -34.64 -15.46
C PRO A 16 17.29 -33.59 -14.81
N GLY A 17 17.72 -32.33 -14.81
CA GLY A 17 16.83 -31.18 -14.52
C GLY A 17 16.87 -30.62 -13.10
N PHE A 18 18.06 -30.35 -12.55
CA PHE A 18 18.18 -29.56 -11.32
C PHE A 18 18.39 -28.07 -11.64
N ILE A 19 17.36 -27.24 -11.35
CA ILE A 19 17.35 -25.76 -11.28
C ILE A 19 17.36 -25.00 -12.64
N PRO A 20 16.61 -23.88 -12.83
CA PRO A 20 15.69 -23.18 -11.89
C PRO A 20 14.24 -23.01 -12.39
N TYR A 21 13.27 -23.33 -11.52
CA TYR A 21 11.92 -22.73 -11.54
C TYR A 21 11.95 -21.26 -11.05
N TRP A 22 12.64 -20.35 -11.76
CA TRP A 22 12.74 -18.93 -11.41
C TRP A 22 12.48 -17.97 -12.58
N ARG A 23 11.52 -18.28 -13.47
CA ARG A 23 11.18 -17.39 -14.60
C ARG A 23 9.71 -17.01 -14.78
N HIS A 24 8.81 -17.45 -13.90
CA HIS A 24 7.37 -17.12 -13.98
C HIS A 24 6.79 -16.29 -12.80
N ARG A 25 7.60 -15.94 -11.80
CA ARG A 25 7.12 -15.20 -10.61
C ARG A 25 7.05 -13.67 -10.79
N LEU A 26 7.40 -13.14 -11.97
CA LEU A 26 7.57 -11.69 -12.21
C LEU A 26 6.47 -11.02 -13.05
N CYS A 27 5.37 -11.72 -13.37
CA CYS A 27 4.25 -11.14 -14.14
C CYS A 27 2.99 -10.83 -13.31
N LEU A 28 2.95 -11.21 -12.02
CA LEU A 28 1.81 -10.93 -11.13
C LEU A 28 1.98 -9.70 -10.20
N SER A 29 3.20 -9.14 -10.10
CA SER A 29 3.47 -7.98 -9.25
C SER A 29 2.81 -6.69 -9.76
N GLY A 30 2.63 -6.53 -11.07
CA GLY A 30 1.99 -5.36 -11.66
C GLY A 30 0.47 -5.28 -11.42
N LEU A 31 -0.24 -6.42 -11.43
CA LEU A 31 -1.71 -6.45 -11.34
C LEU A 31 -2.25 -6.36 -9.91
N THR A 32 -1.47 -6.76 -8.90
CA THR A 32 -1.94 -6.78 -7.49
C THR A 32 -2.05 -5.40 -6.84
N ALA A 33 -1.52 -4.35 -7.48
CA ALA A 33 -1.67 -2.96 -7.03
C ALA A 33 -3.13 -2.45 -7.10
N ALA A 34 -3.99 -3.06 -7.93
CA ALA A 34 -5.38 -2.66 -8.11
C ALA A 34 -6.33 -3.06 -6.95
N GLY A 35 -5.88 -3.90 -6.02
CA GLY A 35 -6.75 -4.58 -5.04
C GLY A 35 -6.67 -4.08 -3.59
N ARG A 36 -6.04 -2.93 -3.30
CA ARG A 36 -5.86 -2.46 -1.91
C ARG A 36 -6.56 -1.10 -1.65
N PRO A 37 -7.80 -1.09 -1.14
CA PRO A 37 -8.43 0.13 -0.62
C PRO A 37 -7.71 0.71 0.62
N HIS A 38 -6.73 0.00 1.19
CA HIS A 38 -5.83 0.48 2.25
C HIS A 38 -4.70 1.41 1.74
N SER A 39 -4.98 2.21 0.70
CA SER A 39 -4.04 3.15 0.09
C SER A 39 -4.10 4.51 0.79
N ALA A 40 -2.96 5.22 0.87
CA ALA A 40 -2.92 6.62 1.31
C ALA A 40 -3.97 7.49 0.58
N ARG A 41 -4.19 7.21 -0.72
CA ARG A 41 -5.17 7.88 -1.58
C ARG A 41 -6.62 7.72 -1.09
N PHE A 42 -6.99 6.59 -0.49
CA PHE A 42 -8.35 6.39 0.04
C PHE A 42 -8.61 7.35 1.21
N HIS A 43 -7.70 7.36 2.20
CA HIS A 43 -7.77 8.29 3.32
C HIS A 43 -7.72 9.75 2.85
N LEU A 44 -6.91 10.08 1.85
CA LEU A 44 -6.85 11.43 1.28
C LEU A 44 -8.19 11.86 0.62
N ILE A 45 -8.84 10.97 -0.13
CA ILE A 45 -10.15 11.27 -0.75
C ILE A 45 -11.22 11.41 0.33
N ARG A 46 -11.29 10.47 1.27
CA ARG A 46 -12.26 10.49 2.38
C ARG A 46 -12.09 11.74 3.25
N GLY A 47 -10.84 12.09 3.61
CA GLY A 47 -10.53 13.30 4.36
C GLY A 47 -10.97 14.58 3.65
N ARG A 48 -10.87 14.65 2.31
CA ARG A 48 -11.37 15.78 1.51
C ARG A 48 -12.89 15.89 1.55
N ILE A 49 -13.61 14.77 1.49
CA ILE A 49 -15.07 14.74 1.64
C ILE A 49 -15.46 15.19 3.05
N LEU A 50 -14.84 14.63 4.09
CA LEU A 50 -15.06 15.01 5.50
C LEU A 50 -14.82 16.50 5.73
N LEU A 51 -13.79 17.09 5.12
CA LEU A 51 -13.51 18.52 5.19
C LEU A 51 -14.59 19.37 4.51
N SER A 52 -15.19 18.89 3.41
CA SER A 52 -16.27 19.60 2.71
C SER A 52 -17.60 19.59 3.47
N ILE A 53 -17.85 18.57 4.31
CA ILE A 53 -19.03 18.47 5.18
C ILE A 53 -18.80 19.04 6.60
N GLY A 54 -17.70 19.77 6.81
CA GLY A 54 -17.39 20.42 8.09
C GLY A 54 -16.82 19.51 9.19
N GLN A 55 -16.57 18.23 8.93
CA GLN A 55 -16.04 17.27 9.91
C GLN A 55 -14.51 17.35 10.01
N TYR A 56 -14.01 18.50 10.47
CA TYR A 56 -12.59 18.85 10.43
C TYR A 56 -11.67 17.91 11.21
N ASP A 57 -12.09 17.41 12.38
CA ASP A 57 -11.33 16.44 13.18
C ASP A 57 -11.14 15.10 12.46
N GLN A 58 -12.21 14.55 11.91
CA GLN A 58 -12.17 13.29 11.17
C GLN A 58 -11.32 13.45 9.91
N ALA A 59 -11.49 14.56 9.18
CA ALA A 59 -10.65 14.90 8.03
C ALA A 59 -9.15 14.96 8.41
N ALA A 60 -8.81 15.66 9.49
CA ALA A 60 -7.43 15.74 9.99
C ALA A 60 -6.90 14.40 10.47
N SER A 61 -7.74 13.48 10.93
CA SER A 61 -7.35 12.09 11.26
C SER A 61 -7.03 11.29 10.00
N ASP A 62 -7.91 11.33 8.99
CA ASP A 62 -7.70 10.64 7.71
C ASP A 62 -6.44 11.14 6.99
N PHE A 63 -6.16 12.46 6.94
CA PHE A 63 -4.89 12.95 6.38
C PHE A 63 -3.66 12.47 7.17
N ARG A 64 -3.77 12.29 8.50
CA ARG A 64 -2.72 11.66 9.31
C ARG A 64 -2.58 10.16 9.04
N HIS A 65 -3.65 9.45 8.66
CA HIS A 65 -3.54 8.07 8.16
C HIS A 65 -2.86 8.01 6.79
N ALA A 66 -3.20 8.91 5.86
CA ALA A 66 -2.51 9.03 4.58
C ALA A 66 -1.00 9.24 4.76
N LEU A 67 -0.61 10.19 5.63
CA LEU A 67 0.80 10.46 5.95
C LEU A 67 1.54 9.34 6.69
N ARG A 68 0.84 8.41 7.34
CA ARG A 68 1.46 7.19 7.90
C ARG A 68 1.77 6.15 6.83
N LEU A 69 1.05 6.17 5.71
CA LEU A 69 1.22 5.26 4.59
C LEU A 69 2.20 5.83 3.55
N ASP A 70 2.15 7.14 3.30
CA ASP A 70 3.14 7.89 2.53
C ASP A 70 3.45 9.23 3.22
N TRP A 71 4.57 9.29 3.93
CA TRP A 71 5.00 10.48 4.67
C TRP A 71 5.48 11.63 3.78
N ARG A 72 5.65 11.40 2.46
CA ARG A 72 6.03 12.39 1.45
C ARG A 72 4.86 12.87 0.60
N ASP A 73 3.63 12.41 0.86
CA ASP A 73 2.43 12.88 0.15
C ASP A 73 2.16 14.37 0.45
N GLU A 74 2.68 15.24 -0.43
CA GLU A 74 2.49 16.69 -0.36
C GLU A 74 1.01 17.11 -0.32
N GLN A 75 0.12 16.34 -0.98
CA GLN A 75 -1.31 16.60 -0.93
C GLN A 75 -1.85 16.31 0.46
N ALA A 76 -1.46 15.19 1.09
CA ALA A 76 -1.87 14.88 2.46
C ALA A 76 -1.37 15.95 3.46
N ILE A 77 -0.16 16.48 3.30
CA ILE A 77 0.35 17.62 4.10
C ILE A 77 -0.51 18.87 3.87
N LEU A 78 -0.75 19.25 2.61
CA LEU A 78 -1.55 20.42 2.22
C LEU A 78 -2.96 20.36 2.82
N TRP A 79 -3.63 19.21 2.69
CA TRP A 79 -5.00 19.03 3.16
C TRP A 79 -5.09 18.93 4.69
N LEU A 80 -4.10 18.34 5.37
CA LEU A 80 -4.01 18.38 6.84
C LEU A 80 -3.89 19.82 7.35
N ASN A 81 -3.09 20.66 6.69
CA ASN A 81 -2.94 22.07 7.05
C ASN A 81 -4.23 22.88 6.81
N LYS A 82 -4.96 22.59 5.72
CA LYS A 82 -6.31 23.15 5.49
C LYS A 82 -7.30 22.72 6.57
N ALA A 83 -7.32 21.43 6.94
CA ALA A 83 -8.20 20.88 7.98
C ALA A 83 -7.98 21.57 9.34
N LYS A 84 -6.72 21.70 9.77
CA LYS A 84 -6.37 22.40 11.02
C LYS A 84 -6.82 23.86 11.03
N ARG A 85 -6.63 24.59 9.93
CA ARG A 85 -7.08 26.00 9.81
C ARG A 85 -8.61 26.13 9.82
N ALA A 86 -9.33 25.18 9.22
CA ALA A 86 -10.79 25.17 9.23
C ALA A 86 -11.34 24.84 10.64
N MET A 87 -10.72 23.87 11.32
CA MET A 87 -11.01 23.53 12.72
C MET A 87 -10.81 24.74 13.66
N GLN A 88 -9.66 25.42 13.58
CA GLN A 88 -9.36 26.61 14.38
C GLN A 88 -10.43 27.68 14.18
N ARG A 89 -10.75 28.03 12.92
CA ARG A 89 -11.82 29.01 12.61
C ARG A 89 -13.18 28.63 13.19
N ALA A 90 -13.53 27.34 13.18
CA ALA A 90 -14.80 26.88 13.75
C ALA A 90 -14.82 27.00 15.29
N VAL A 91 -13.70 26.72 15.95
CA VAL A 91 -13.53 26.94 17.40
C VAL A 91 -13.61 28.43 17.73
N ASP A 92 -12.92 29.30 16.98
CA ASP A 92 -12.93 30.76 17.17
C ASP A 92 -14.33 31.37 16.94
N GLN A 93 -15.11 30.80 16.00
CA GLN A 93 -16.48 31.19 15.70
C GLN A 93 -17.52 30.64 16.67
N THR A 94 -17.16 29.71 17.54
CA THR A 94 -18.06 29.24 18.60
C THR A 94 -18.05 30.29 19.70
N PRO A 95 -19.12 31.10 19.88
CA PRO A 95 -19.11 32.11 20.93
C PRO A 95 -18.95 31.37 22.26
N ARG A 96 -17.90 31.73 23.01
CA ARG A 96 -17.76 31.28 24.40
C ARG A 96 -19.00 31.77 25.13
N ALA A 97 -19.92 30.85 25.41
CA ALA A 97 -21.07 31.11 26.27
C ALA A 97 -20.50 31.64 27.59
N GLN A 98 -20.73 32.92 27.85
CA GLN A 98 -20.30 33.57 29.07
C GLN A 98 -21.18 33.01 30.18
N LEU A 99 -20.56 32.21 31.06
CA LEU A 99 -21.12 31.76 32.33
C LEU A 99 -21.05 32.91 33.34
#